data_AF-R0IKL1-F1
#
_entry.id   AF-R0IKL1-F1
#
_cell.length_a   1.000
_cell.length_b   1.000
_cell.length_c   1.000
_cell.angle_alpha   90.00
_cell.angle_beta   90.00
_cell.angle_gamma   90.00
#
_symmetry.space_group_name_H-M   'P 1'
#
loop_
_entity.id
_entity.type
_entity.pdbx_description
1 polymer ?
#
loop_
_entity_poly.entity_id
_entity_poly.type
_entity_poly.pdbx_seq_one_letter_code
_entity_poly.pdbx_strand_id
1 'polypeptide(L)'
;MGTIDQVAELISSLEQATLMAQQIGTTAEQNQLLRISSSLRIAHQRLSVFLASIPSLGADKSLDPMQLGEEENELAAEEDRDSAVEKVGEKMRECFIRNKRVKRPLSPSSAVVETSATEERSARDSVFDFDPHGTKLRALDLIYQFHA
;
A
#
# COMPACT_ATOMS: atom_id res chain seq x y z
N MET A 1 -0.40 -19.98 30.82
CA MET A 1 0.57 -20.79 30.05
C MET A 1 0.55 -20.36 28.57
N GLY A 2 0.75 -19.06 28.27
CA GLY A 2 0.23 -18.52 26.99
C GLY A 2 1.22 -17.84 26.06
N THR A 3 2.42 -17.45 26.51
CA THR A 3 3.36 -16.67 25.68
C THR A 3 4.53 -17.50 25.17
N ILE A 4 5.07 -18.40 26.00
CA ILE A 4 6.24 -19.22 25.63
C ILE A 4 5.88 -20.22 24.52
N ASP A 5 4.74 -20.90 24.63
CA ASP A 5 4.27 -21.82 23.59
C ASP A 5 3.96 -21.08 22.28
N GLN A 6 3.41 -19.87 22.38
CA GLN A 6 3.13 -19.01 21.22
C GLN A 6 4.43 -18.54 20.54
N VAL A 7 5.48 -18.24 21.31
CA VAL A 7 6.82 -17.91 20.80
C VAL A 7 7.45 -19.15 20.15
N ALA A 8 7.35 -20.33 20.76
CA ALA A 8 7.91 -21.56 20.20
C ALA A 8 7.24 -21.94 18.87
N GLU A 9 5.90 -21.80 18.79
CA GLU A 9 5.16 -21.98 17.54
C GLU A 9 5.51 -20.93 16.48
N LEU A 10 5.72 -19.67 16.89
CA LEU A 10 6.13 -18.59 16.00
C LEU A 10 7.49 -18.89 15.36
N ILE A 11 8.48 -19.27 16.20
CA ILE A 11 9.83 -19.61 15.75
C ILE A 11 9.78 -20.79 14.78
N SER A 12 9.07 -21.86 15.15
CA SER A 12 8.92 -23.06 14.30
C SER A 12 8.27 -22.73 12.94
N SER A 13 7.23 -21.88 12.95
CA SER A 13 6.56 -21.43 11.72
C SER A 13 7.47 -20.57 10.84
N LEU A 14 8.32 -19.71 11.43
CA LEU A 14 9.28 -18.87 10.71
C LEU A 14 10.39 -19.69 10.06
N GLU A 15 10.94 -20.64 10.82
CA GLU A 15 11.99 -21.54 10.33
C GLU A 15 11.48 -22.37 9.15
N GLN A 16 10.28 -22.96 9.28
CA GLN A 16 9.64 -23.70 8.20
C GLN A 16 9.40 -22.82 6.96
N ALA A 17 8.87 -21.61 7.15
CA ALA A 17 8.62 -20.69 6.04
C ALA A 17 9.93 -20.29 5.33
N THR A 18 11.03 -20.17 6.08
CA THR A 18 12.35 -19.86 5.55
C THR A 18 12.91 -21.00 4.70
N LEU A 19 12.82 -22.25 5.18
CA LEU A 19 13.23 -23.43 4.42
C LEU A 19 12.40 -23.60 3.13
N MET A 20 11.09 -23.33 3.20
CA MET A 20 10.20 -23.32 2.04
C MET A 20 10.57 -22.21 1.05
N ALA A 21 10.94 -21.02 1.54
CA ALA A 21 11.34 -19.90 0.69
C ALA A 21 12.64 -20.17 -0.08
N GLN A 22 13.58 -20.95 0.47
CA GLN A 22 14.80 -21.36 -0.25
C GLN A 22 14.51 -22.17 -1.51
N GLN A 23 13.33 -22.81 -1.58
CA GLN A 23 12.91 -23.62 -2.72
C GLN A 23 12.30 -22.78 -3.85
N ILE A 24 12.05 -21.47 -3.68
CA ILE A 24 11.41 -20.62 -4.70
C ILE A 24 12.22 -20.58 -6.02
N GLY A 25 13.56 -20.65 -5.95
CA GLY A 25 14.41 -20.66 -7.14
C GLY A 25 14.59 -22.04 -7.80
N THR A 26 14.27 -23.13 -7.08
CA THR A 26 14.49 -24.51 -7.55
C THR A 26 13.20 -25.24 -7.89
N THR A 27 12.04 -24.67 -7.56
CA THR A 27 10.73 -25.31 -7.75
C THR A 27 10.05 -24.81 -9.03
N ALA A 28 9.88 -25.71 -10.00
CA ALA A 28 9.19 -25.43 -11.26
C ALA A 28 7.67 -25.70 -11.20
N GLU A 29 7.18 -26.25 -10.09
CA GLU A 29 5.80 -26.71 -9.90
C GLU A 29 4.93 -25.64 -9.23
N GLN A 30 3.86 -25.21 -9.91
CA GLN A 30 2.94 -24.15 -9.44
C GLN A 30 2.30 -24.47 -8.07
N ASN A 31 2.02 -25.74 -7.79
CA ASN A 31 1.48 -26.18 -6.49
C ASN A 31 2.47 -25.97 -5.34
N GLN A 32 3.78 -26.13 -5.60
CA GLN A 32 4.80 -25.90 -4.59
C GLN A 32 4.92 -24.42 -4.27
N LEU A 33 4.87 -23.55 -5.28
CA LEU A 33 4.86 -22.10 -5.10
C LEU A 33 3.67 -21.63 -4.26
N LEU A 34 2.47 -22.18 -4.50
CA LEU A 34 1.28 -21.89 -3.70
C LEU A 34 1.48 -22.29 -2.23
N ARG A 35 2.06 -23.47 -1.97
CA ARG A 35 2.37 -23.96 -0.62
C ARG A 35 3.43 -23.10 0.09
N ILE A 36 4.43 -22.62 -0.64
CA ILE A 36 5.42 -21.67 -0.12
C ILE A 36 4.74 -20.35 0.25
N SER A 37 3.92 -19.81 -0.64
CA SER A 37 3.21 -18.54 -0.41
C SER A 37 2.26 -18.60 0.80
N SER A 38 1.57 -19.72 1.00
CA SER A 38 0.66 -19.89 2.14
C SER A 38 1.44 -20.03 3.44
N SER A 39 2.54 -20.80 3.45
CA SER A 39 3.43 -20.91 4.61
C SER A 39 4.01 -19.56 5.03
N LEU A 40 4.45 -18.73 4.07
CA LEU A 40 4.97 -17.39 4.32
C LEU A 40 3.90 -16.46 4.92
N ARG A 41 2.67 -16.51 4.38
CA ARG A 41 1.54 -15.70 4.86
C ARG A 41 1.12 -16.09 6.28
N ILE A 42 1.13 -17.38 6.60
CA ILE A 42 0.83 -17.88 7.95
C ILE A 42 1.88 -17.39 8.95
N ALA A 43 3.17 -17.47 8.60
CA ALA A 43 4.24 -16.96 9.46
C ALA A 43 4.09 -15.44 9.70
N HIS A 44 3.77 -14.66 8.65
CA HIS A 44 3.53 -13.22 8.77
C HIS A 44 2.34 -12.89 9.67
N GLN A 45 1.23 -13.61 9.53
CA GLN A 45 0.06 -13.40 10.37
C GLN A 45 0.36 -13.72 11.84
N ARG A 46 1.09 -14.81 12.11
CA ARG A 46 1.54 -15.17 13.46
C ARG A 46 2.45 -14.10 14.06
N LEU A 47 3.39 -13.55 13.27
CA LEU A 47 4.21 -12.41 13.68
C LEU A 47 3.36 -11.19 14.04
N SER A 48 2.39 -10.87 13.18
CA SER A 48 1.52 -9.71 13.38
C SER A 48 0.72 -9.83 14.67
N VAL A 49 0.12 -11.01 14.93
CA VAL A 49 -0.63 -11.29 16.17
C VAL A 49 0.30 -11.25 17.38
N PHE A 50 1.49 -11.82 17.27
CA PHE A 50 2.48 -11.82 18.35
C PHE A 50 2.89 -10.38 18.73
N LEU A 51 3.20 -9.54 17.74
CA LEU A 51 3.56 -8.14 17.96
C LEU A 51 2.40 -7.32 18.54
N ALA A 52 1.17 -7.56 18.09
CA ALA A 52 -0.02 -6.92 18.65
C ALA A 52 -0.27 -7.31 20.12
N SER A 53 0.17 -8.50 20.53
CA SER A 53 0.09 -8.97 21.91
C SER A 53 1.18 -8.39 22.82
N ILE A 54 2.21 -7.73 22.28
CA ILE A 54 3.24 -7.07 23.10
C ILE A 54 2.62 -5.77 23.63
N PRO A 55 2.32 -5.64 24.93
CA PRO A 55 1.93 -4.36 25.48
C PRO A 55 3.08 -3.39 25.23
N SER A 56 2.77 -2.23 24.63
CA SER A 56 3.73 -1.16 24.37
C SER A 56 4.56 -0.86 25.62
N LEU A 57 5.77 -1.41 25.67
CA LEU A 57 6.71 -1.22 26.78
C LEU A 57 7.35 0.16 26.59
N GLY A 58 6.53 1.19 26.80
CA GLY A 58 6.86 2.58 26.52
C GLY A 58 5.70 3.57 26.72
N ALA A 59 4.63 3.19 27.40
CA ALA A 59 3.45 4.04 27.62
C ALA A 59 3.22 4.36 29.11
N ASP A 60 4.28 4.62 29.88
CA ASP A 60 4.18 5.35 31.17
C ASP A 60 4.19 6.88 30.98
N LYS A 61 3.94 7.34 29.75
CA LYS A 61 3.43 8.69 29.50
C LYS A 61 2.20 8.56 28.63
N SER A 62 1.06 8.78 29.28
CA SER A 62 -0.24 9.09 28.69
C SER A 62 -0.08 9.77 27.33
N LEU A 63 -0.26 8.98 26.28
CA LEU A 63 -0.71 9.44 24.98
C LEU A 63 -1.95 8.61 24.72
N ASP A 64 -3.04 9.00 25.38
CA ASP A 64 -4.36 8.64 24.93
C ASP A 64 -4.47 8.98 23.43
N PRO A 65 -5.06 8.11 22.61
CA PRO A 65 -5.40 8.44 21.24
C PRO A 65 -6.42 9.59 21.28
N MET A 66 -5.89 10.82 21.19
CA MET A 66 -6.59 12.10 21.13
C MET A 66 -7.98 12.09 21.78
N GLN A 67 -8.01 12.23 23.10
CA GLN A 67 -9.21 12.73 23.78
C GLN A 67 -9.44 14.16 23.28
N LEU A 68 -10.32 14.30 22.30
CA LEU A 68 -10.89 15.57 21.88
C LEU A 68 -11.66 16.10 23.11
N GLY A 69 -11.05 17.07 23.80
CA GLY A 69 -11.77 17.95 24.70
C GLY A 69 -12.71 18.80 23.86
N GLU A 70 -13.90 18.27 23.64
CA GLU A 70 -15.07 19.04 23.25
C GLU A 70 -15.54 19.86 24.45
N GLU A 71 -16.12 21.02 24.15
CA GLU A 71 -16.61 22.07 25.06
C GLU A 71 -15.56 23.10 25.53
N GLU A 72 -15.21 24.06 24.66
CA GLU A 72 -15.87 25.37 24.67
C GLU A 72 -15.32 26.24 23.51
N ASN A 73 -16.23 26.67 22.61
CA ASN A 73 -16.05 27.59 21.49
C ASN A 73 -15.69 26.98 20.09
N GLU A 74 -16.52 26.06 19.62
CA GLU A 74 -16.40 25.39 18.30
C GLU A 74 -16.55 26.32 17.07
N LEU A 75 -17.07 27.54 17.22
CA LEU A 75 -17.28 28.45 16.09
C LEU A 75 -16.02 29.22 15.68
N ALA A 76 -15.06 29.43 16.59
CA ALA A 76 -13.84 30.20 16.29
C ALA A 76 -12.67 29.30 15.83
N ALA A 77 -12.67 28.03 16.20
CA ALA A 77 -11.58 27.10 15.87
C ALA A 77 -11.68 26.53 14.44
N GLU A 78 -12.90 26.31 13.93
CA GLU A 78 -13.11 25.81 12.55
C GLU A 78 -12.76 26.88 11.50
N GLU A 79 -13.10 28.16 11.74
CA GLU A 79 -12.77 29.28 10.84
C GLU A 79 -11.25 29.49 10.72
N ASP A 80 -10.50 29.28 11.80
CA ASP A 80 -9.03 29.40 11.80
C ASP A 80 -8.36 28.24 11.03
N ARG A 81 -8.92 27.03 11.10
CA ARG A 81 -8.43 25.87 10.33
C ARG A 81 -8.71 26.01 8.84
N ASP A 82 -9.91 26.42 8.46
CA ASP A 82 -10.28 26.64 7.07
C ASP A 82 -9.47 27.78 6.45
N SER A 83 -9.27 28.88 7.20
CA SER A 83 -8.39 29.97 6.76
C SER A 83 -6.94 29.53 6.60
N ALA A 84 -6.44 28.63 7.46
CA ALA A 84 -5.08 28.10 7.37
C ALA A 84 -4.91 27.20 6.13
N VAL A 85 -5.89 26.35 5.82
CA VAL A 85 -5.88 25.50 4.62
C VAL A 85 -5.96 26.35 3.35
N GLU A 86 -6.83 27.36 3.32
CA GLU A 86 -6.94 28.29 2.19
C GLU A 86 -5.63 29.03 1.93
N LYS A 87 -4.98 29.52 2.99
CA LYS A 87 -3.71 30.24 2.91
C LYS A 87 -2.55 29.35 2.44
N VAL A 88 -2.53 28.08 2.81
CA VAL A 88 -1.57 27.10 2.28
C VAL A 88 -1.84 26.83 0.80
N GLY A 89 -3.10 26.63 0.42
CA GLY A 89 -3.53 26.42 -0.96
C GLY A 89 -3.15 27.59 -1.86
N GLU A 90 -3.34 28.83 -1.40
CA GLU A 90 -2.92 30.04 -2.10
C GLU A 90 -1.41 30.10 -2.28
N LYS A 91 -0.65 29.83 -1.23
CA LYS A 91 0.81 29.80 -1.29
C LYS A 91 1.35 28.73 -2.25
N MET A 92 0.64 27.60 -2.39
CA MET A 92 0.98 26.57 -3.38
C MET A 92 0.70 27.02 -4.82
N ARG A 93 -0.33 27.84 -5.06
CA ARG A 93 -0.60 28.47 -6.36
C ARG A 93 0.51 29.44 -6.78
N GLU A 94 1.14 30.10 -5.82
CA GLU A 94 2.24 31.05 -6.05
C GLU A 94 3.62 30.36 -6.20
N CYS A 95 3.75 29.07 -5.89
CA CYS A 95 5.00 28.32 -5.98
C CYS A 95 5.35 27.92 -7.43
N PHE A 96 5.73 28.87 -8.27
CA PHE A 96 6.27 28.58 -9.60
C PHE A 96 7.73 28.12 -9.50
N ILE A 97 7.96 26.81 -9.55
CA ILE A 97 9.31 26.23 -9.66
C ILE A 97 9.92 26.61 -11.02
N ARG A 98 10.57 27.78 -11.05
CA ARG A 98 11.46 28.22 -12.14
C ARG A 98 12.76 27.40 -12.09
N ASN A 99 12.68 26.12 -12.43
CA ASN A 99 13.87 25.31 -12.71
C ASN A 99 14.52 25.89 -13.97
N LYS A 100 15.59 26.69 -13.81
CA LYS A 100 16.38 27.29 -14.91
C LYS A 100 17.34 26.30 -15.58
N ARG A 101 17.26 25.01 -15.23
CA ARG A 101 17.91 23.95 -15.99
C ARG A 101 17.11 23.75 -17.28
N VAL A 102 17.79 23.56 -18.41
CA VAL A 102 17.16 23.17 -19.68
C VAL A 102 16.27 21.96 -19.39
N LYS A 103 14.96 22.19 -19.29
CA LYS A 103 14.02 21.13 -18.94
C LYS A 103 13.97 20.20 -20.13
N ARG A 104 14.23 18.91 -19.90
CA ARG A 104 13.87 17.85 -20.85
C ARG A 104 12.40 18.09 -21.25
N PRO A 105 12.02 17.97 -22.55
CA PRO A 105 10.64 18.15 -22.94
C PRO A 105 9.77 17.25 -22.06
N LEU A 106 8.81 17.87 -21.37
CA LEU A 106 7.85 17.11 -20.58
C LEU A 106 7.05 16.27 -21.56
N SER A 107 6.93 14.97 -21.29
CA SER A 107 6.04 14.11 -22.04
C SER A 107 4.64 14.71 -22.02
N PRO A 108 3.88 14.67 -23.14
CA PRO A 108 2.53 15.22 -23.19
C PRO A 108 1.68 14.52 -22.13
N SER A 109 1.24 15.27 -21.11
CA SER A 109 0.31 14.78 -20.10
C SER A 109 -1.09 14.81 -20.72
N SER A 110 -1.80 13.68 -20.62
CA SER A 110 -3.16 13.51 -21.14
C SER A 110 -4.10 14.56 -20.55
N ALA A 111 -4.48 15.54 -21.37
CA ALA A 111 -5.59 16.43 -21.09
C ALA A 111 -6.88 15.68 -21.44
N VAL A 112 -7.38 14.86 -20.51
CA VAL A 112 -8.78 14.45 -20.51
C VAL A 112 -9.53 15.52 -19.71
N VAL A 113 -10.22 16.34 -20.49
CA VAL A 113 -11.23 17.31 -20.09
C VAL A 113 -12.21 16.67 -19.10
N GLU A 114 -12.41 17.33 -17.96
CA GLU A 114 -13.59 17.14 -17.13
C GLU A 114 -14.83 17.48 -17.96
N THR A 115 -15.59 16.47 -18.38
CA THR A 115 -17.00 16.64 -18.68
C THR A 115 -17.80 16.06 -17.52
N SER A 116 -18.45 16.97 -16.81
CA SER A 116 -19.52 16.76 -15.85
C SER A 116 -20.58 15.73 -16.28
N ALA A 117 -21.14 15.06 -15.26
CA ALA A 117 -22.43 14.35 -15.18
C ALA A 117 -22.40 12.82 -15.22
N THR A 118 -22.78 12.25 -14.07
CA THR A 118 -23.52 10.99 -13.92
C THR A 118 -22.93 9.74 -14.58
N GLU A 119 -21.93 9.13 -13.94
CA GLU A 119 -21.83 7.67 -13.86
C GLU A 119 -21.48 7.29 -12.42
N GLU A 120 -22.50 7.40 -11.57
CA GLU A 120 -22.61 6.58 -10.38
C GLU A 120 -22.42 5.12 -10.83
N ARG A 121 -21.43 4.42 -10.23
CA ARG A 121 -21.21 2.96 -10.29
C ARG A 121 -20.33 2.43 -11.43
N SER A 122 -19.01 2.59 -11.31
CA SER A 122 -18.09 1.53 -11.75
C SER A 122 -16.85 1.41 -10.85
N ALA A 123 -17.09 1.35 -9.55
CA ALA A 123 -16.08 1.00 -8.53
C ALA A 123 -16.09 -0.50 -8.19
N ARG A 124 -16.76 -1.36 -8.99
CA ARG A 124 -16.92 -2.79 -8.70
C ARG A 124 -17.18 -3.64 -9.95
N ASP A 125 -16.37 -3.58 -11.01
CA ASP A 125 -16.38 -4.67 -12.02
C ASP A 125 -15.20 -4.71 -12.99
N SER A 126 -13.97 -4.83 -12.48
CA SER A 126 -12.86 -5.33 -13.30
C SER A 126 -12.47 -6.73 -12.85
N VAL A 127 -13.46 -7.62 -12.80
CA VAL A 127 -13.29 -9.00 -13.29
C VAL A 127 -13.10 -8.91 -14.81
N PHE A 128 -12.12 -8.13 -15.28
CA PHE A 128 -11.66 -8.24 -16.66
C PHE A 128 -10.97 -9.59 -16.70
N ASP A 129 -11.56 -10.52 -17.44
CA ASP A 129 -11.04 -11.85 -17.71
C ASP A 129 -9.52 -11.77 -17.93
N PHE A 130 -8.77 -12.09 -16.88
CA PHE A 130 -7.33 -12.13 -16.95
C PHE A 130 -7.01 -13.37 -17.77
N ASP A 131 -6.95 -13.22 -19.09
CA ASP A 131 -6.54 -14.27 -20.00
C ASP A 131 -5.01 -14.38 -19.95
N PRO A 132 -4.46 -15.42 -19.30
CA PRO A 132 -3.02 -15.60 -19.19
C PRO A 132 -2.39 -15.83 -20.58
N HIS A 133 -3.15 -16.42 -21.50
CA HIS A 133 -2.68 -16.76 -22.83
C HIS A 133 -2.60 -15.52 -23.73
N GLY A 134 -3.64 -14.68 -23.76
CA GLY A 134 -3.62 -13.41 -24.48
C GLY A 134 -2.56 -12.45 -23.95
N THR A 135 -2.33 -12.45 -22.63
CA THR A 135 -1.25 -11.66 -22.03
C THR A 135 0.14 -12.16 -22.47
N LYS A 136 0.34 -13.49 -22.54
CA LYS A 136 1.59 -14.08 -23.04
C LYS A 136 1.85 -13.76 -24.51
N LEU A 137 0.83 -13.83 -25.39
CA LEU A 137 0.98 -13.50 -26.81
C LEU A 137 1.39 -12.04 -27.03
N ARG A 138 0.75 -11.10 -26.30
CA ARG A 138 1.13 -9.68 -26.35
C ARG A 138 2.57 -9.46 -25.88
N ALA A 139 3.01 -10.18 -24.86
CA ALA A 139 4.40 -10.09 -24.39
C ALA A 139 5.41 -10.58 -25.44
N LEU A 140 5.11 -11.69 -26.14
CA LEU A 140 5.98 -12.21 -27.20
C LEU A 140 6.08 -11.28 -28.40
N ASP A 141 4.97 -10.63 -28.80
CA ASP A 141 4.96 -9.66 -29.90
C ASP A 141 5.88 -8.46 -29.60
N LEU A 142 5.83 -7.94 -28.37
CA LEU A 142 6.72 -6.88 -27.92
C LEU A 142 8.19 -7.32 -28.01
N ILE A 143 8.52 -8.52 -27.55
CA ILE A 143 9.90 -9.02 -27.61
C ILE A 143 10.38 -9.08 -29.06
N TYR A 144 9.56 -9.59 -29.98
CA TYR A 144 9.90 -9.65 -31.41
C TYR A 144 10.06 -8.28 -32.06
N GLN A 145 9.27 -7.26 -31.66
CA GLN A 145 9.41 -5.89 -32.18
C GLN A 145 10.76 -5.24 -31.83
N PHE A 146 11.32 -5.57 -30.65
CA PHE A 146 12.53 -4.90 -30.15
C PHE A 146 13.81 -5.73 -30.31
N HIS A 147 13.73 -7.00 -30.71
CA HIS A 147 14.87 -7.93 -30.79
C HIS A 147 15.05 -8.55 -32.19
N ALA A 148 14.63 -7.85 -33.25
CA ALA A 148 14.89 -8.23 -34.64
C ALA A 148 16.38 -8.12 -35.00
#